data_AF-A0A2G2ZMG5-F1
#
_entry.id   AF-A0A2G2ZMG5-F1
#
_cell.length_a   1.000
_cell.length_b   1.000
_cell.length_c   1.000
_cell.angle_alpha   90.00
_cell.angle_beta   90.00
_cell.angle_gamma   90.00
#
_symmetry.space_group_name_H-M   'P 1'
#
loop_
_entity.id
_entity.type
_entity.pdbx_description
1 polymer ?
#
loop_
_entity_poly.entity_id
_entity_poly.type
_entity_poly.pdbx_seq_one_letter_code
_entity_poly.pdbx_strand_id
1 'polypeptide(L)'
;MNMVIQGYFDLEGILFNPRTSKKWKARLLMEQSHAVKCPSISYHLAGTKKIQQELTNPNVLERFLENKDDIAKLQKRFAGLWILDESDTAKDAIERPKLYVMKPQQE
;
A
#
# COMPACT_ATOMS: atom_id res chain seq x y z
N MET A 1 -19.92 0.03 -7.63
CA MET A 1 -18.78 0.27 -6.73
C MET A 1 -17.62 -0.50 -7.34
N ASN A 2 -16.55 0.18 -7.77
CA ASN A 2 -15.45 -0.49 -8.49
C ASN A 2 -14.53 -1.18 -7.47
N MET A 3 -14.22 -2.44 -7.71
CA MET A 3 -13.31 -3.29 -6.94
C MET A 3 -11.86 -2.99 -7.31
N VAL A 4 -10.91 -3.11 -6.38
CA VAL A 4 -9.51 -2.79 -6.64
C VAL A 4 -8.64 -4.01 -6.36
N ILE A 5 -7.93 -4.50 -7.38
CA ILE A 5 -6.90 -5.53 -7.22
C ILE A 5 -5.56 -4.84 -7.23
N GLN A 6 -4.75 -5.13 -6.24
CA GLN A 6 -3.40 -4.61 -6.18
C GLN A 6 -2.45 -5.65 -6.74
N GLY A 7 -1.93 -5.37 -7.95
CA GLY A 7 -0.84 -6.13 -8.52
C GLY A 7 0.46 -5.76 -7.80
N TYR A 8 1.23 -6.77 -7.41
CA TYR A 8 2.64 -6.57 -7.12
C TYR A 8 3.34 -6.32 -8.45
N PHE A 9 3.67 -5.06 -8.72
CA PHE A 9 4.82 -4.74 -9.54
C PHE A 9 5.88 -4.25 -8.58
N ASP A 10 6.96 -5.01 -8.50
CA ASP A 10 8.10 -4.78 -7.64
C ASP A 10 8.50 -3.29 -7.58
N LEU A 11 8.81 -2.84 -6.37
CA LEU A 11 9.52 -1.58 -6.13
C LEU A 11 10.96 -1.59 -6.73
N GLU A 12 11.37 -2.71 -7.34
CA GLU A 12 12.68 -2.92 -7.97
C GLU A 12 12.98 -1.95 -9.12
N GLY A 13 11.96 -1.32 -9.73
CA GLY A 13 12.17 -0.27 -10.73
C GLY A 13 12.94 0.97 -10.22
N ILE A 14 13.13 1.10 -8.89
CA ILE A 14 13.82 2.24 -8.25
C ILE A 14 15.19 1.83 -7.67
N LEU A 15 15.46 0.53 -7.51
CA LEU A 15 16.56 0.04 -6.66
C LEU A 15 17.92 -0.14 -7.34
N PHE A 16 18.04 -0.10 -8.67
CA PHE A 16 19.34 -0.24 -9.34
C PHE A 16 19.58 0.75 -10.48
N ASN A 17 19.79 2.02 -10.12
CA ASN A 17 20.29 3.04 -11.07
C ASN A 17 21.46 3.82 -10.43
N PRO A 18 22.64 3.92 -11.05
CA PRO A 18 23.75 4.69 -10.48
C PRO A 18 23.41 6.19 -10.25
N ARG A 19 22.42 6.74 -10.97
CA ARG A 19 21.88 8.10 -10.72
C ARG A 19 21.02 8.19 -9.46
N THR A 20 20.42 7.09 -9.00
CA THR A 20 19.66 7.05 -7.75
C THR A 20 20.58 6.87 -6.53
N SER A 21 21.81 6.36 -6.68
CA SER A 21 22.74 6.15 -5.55
C SER A 21 23.02 7.42 -4.73
N LYS A 22 23.29 8.58 -5.36
CA LYS A 22 23.50 9.84 -4.63
C LYS A 22 22.22 10.33 -3.93
N LYS A 23 21.06 10.16 -4.57
CA LYS A 23 19.74 10.51 -3.99
C LYS A 23 19.40 9.62 -2.79
N TRP A 24 19.68 8.32 -2.90
CA TRP A 24 19.52 7.34 -1.82
C TRP A 24 20.45 7.65 -0.64
N LYS A 25 21.72 7.99 -0.90
CA LYS A 25 22.65 8.43 0.15
C LYS A 25 22.17 9.70 0.86
N ALA A 26 21.70 10.69 0.11
CA ALA A 26 21.15 11.92 0.68
C ALA A 26 19.88 11.66 1.51
N ARG A 27 18.97 10.80 1.01
CA ARG A 27 17.77 10.39 1.75
C ARG A 27 18.13 9.66 3.04
N LEU A 28 19.07 8.71 2.99
CA LEU A 28 19.55 8.00 4.16
C LEU A 28 20.14 8.97 5.21
N LEU A 29 20.98 9.92 4.77
CA LEU A 29 21.55 10.93 5.66
C LEU A 29 20.47 11.78 6.33
N MET A 30 19.44 12.22 5.57
CA MET A 30 18.31 12.98 6.14
C MET A 30 17.52 12.15 7.16
N GLU A 31 17.23 10.89 6.85
CA GLU A 31 16.49 10.00 7.77
C GLU A 31 17.27 9.73 9.07
N GLN A 32 18.59 9.54 8.98
CA GLN A 32 19.48 9.32 10.13
C GLN A 32 19.72 10.58 10.98
N SER A 33 19.36 11.77 10.49
CA SER A 33 19.52 13.01 11.24
C SER A 33 18.44 13.22 12.31
N HIS A 34 18.71 14.14 13.25
CA HIS A 34 17.74 14.60 14.26
C HIS A 34 16.67 15.55 13.70
N ALA A 35 16.69 15.86 12.40
CA ALA A 35 15.64 16.66 11.79
C ALA A 35 14.27 15.97 11.93
N VAL A 36 13.22 16.77 12.06
CA VAL A 36 11.84 16.29 11.93
C VAL A 36 11.55 16.08 10.45
N LYS A 37 11.15 14.87 10.06
CA LYS A 37 10.84 14.50 8.68
C LYS A 37 9.34 14.66 8.41
N CYS A 38 8.98 15.13 7.22
CA CYS A 38 7.60 15.25 6.78
C CYS A 38 7.47 14.87 5.29
N PRO A 39 7.15 13.62 4.94
CA PRO A 39 6.99 12.45 5.82
C PRO A 39 8.33 11.79 6.19
N SER A 40 8.37 11.05 7.29
CA SER A 40 9.44 10.07 7.56
C SER A 40 9.35 8.89 6.59
N ILE A 41 10.40 8.06 6.53
CA ILE A 41 10.34 6.82 5.74
C ILE A 41 9.21 5.88 6.16
N SER A 42 8.88 5.80 7.46
CA SER A 42 7.76 5.00 7.96
C SER A 42 6.41 5.53 7.49
N TYR A 43 6.20 6.85 7.53
CA TYR A 43 5.00 7.48 7.01
C TYR A 43 4.85 7.31 5.50
N HIS A 44 5.96 7.41 4.76
CA HIS A 44 5.97 7.15 3.32
C HIS A 44 5.54 5.70 3.02
N LEU A 45 6.10 4.71 3.72
CA LEU A 45 5.74 3.31 3.52
C LEU A 45 4.29 3.00 3.93
N ALA A 46 3.77 3.68 4.95
CA ALA A 46 2.37 3.54 5.37
C ALA A 46 1.37 3.99 4.28
N GLY A 47 1.77 4.90 3.38
CA GLY A 47 0.95 5.36 2.25
C GLY A 47 0.90 4.39 1.06
N THR A 48 1.72 3.34 1.08
CA THR A 48 1.74 2.38 -0.03
C THR A 48 0.41 1.65 -0.18
N LYS A 49 0.05 1.34 -1.43
CA LYS A 49 -1.17 0.59 -1.74
C LYS A 49 -1.19 -0.74 -1.00
N LYS A 50 -0.05 -1.44 -0.91
CA LYS A 50 0.05 -2.69 -0.15
C LYS A 50 -0.38 -2.54 1.31
N ILE A 51 0.08 -1.50 2.02
CA ILE A 51 -0.36 -1.26 3.39
C ILE A 51 -1.85 -0.93 3.43
N GLN A 52 -2.37 -0.15 2.47
CA GLN A 52 -3.81 0.10 2.36
C GLN A 52 -4.61 -1.21 2.23
N GLN A 53 -4.14 -2.20 1.47
CA GLN A 53 -4.79 -3.51 1.34
C GLN A 53 -4.66 -4.34 2.63
N GLU A 54 -3.48 -4.39 3.26
CA GLU A 54 -3.30 -5.12 4.52
C GLU A 54 -4.19 -4.60 5.65
N LEU A 55 -4.42 -3.29 5.71
CA LEU A 55 -5.34 -2.67 6.68
C LEU A 55 -6.81 -3.10 6.49
N THR A 56 -7.17 -3.67 5.34
CA THR A 56 -8.53 -4.20 5.13
C THR A 56 -8.71 -5.64 5.61
N ASN A 57 -7.63 -6.32 5.98
CA ASN A 57 -7.71 -7.68 6.52
C ASN A 57 -8.40 -7.67 7.90
N PRO A 58 -9.21 -8.71 8.22
CA PRO A 58 -9.85 -8.82 9.52
C PRO A 58 -8.83 -8.74 10.66
N ASN A 59 -9.18 -8.04 11.75
CA ASN A 59 -8.38 -7.91 12.96
C ASN A 59 -7.06 -7.11 12.82
N VAL A 60 -6.74 -6.55 11.65
CA VAL A 60 -5.51 -5.78 11.46
C VAL A 60 -5.63 -4.35 11.99
N LEU A 61 -6.77 -3.68 11.80
CA LEU A 61 -6.99 -2.32 12.30
C LEU A 61 -6.96 -2.25 13.84
N GLU A 62 -7.43 -3.29 14.49
CA GLU A 62 -7.49 -3.49 15.94
C GLU A 62 -6.11 -3.50 16.58
N ARG A 63 -5.04 -3.70 15.79
CA ARG A 63 -3.64 -3.58 16.25
C ARG A 63 -3.17 -2.12 16.36
N PHE A 64 -3.87 -1.18 15.72
CA PHE A 64 -3.50 0.23 15.63
C PHE A 64 -4.52 1.17 16.27
N LEU A 65 -5.76 0.70 16.47
CA LEU A 65 -6.88 1.48 16.99
C LEU A 65 -7.62 0.68 18.07
N GLU A 66 -7.93 1.34 19.18
CA GLU A 66 -8.68 0.74 20.30
C GLU A 66 -10.18 1.08 20.23
N ASN A 67 -10.53 2.23 19.65
CA ASN A 67 -11.91 2.69 19.56
C ASN A 67 -12.68 1.91 18.47
N LYS A 68 -13.59 1.04 18.92
CA LYS A 68 -14.42 0.21 18.05
C LYS A 68 -15.30 1.02 17.09
N ASP A 69 -15.78 2.19 17.48
CA ASP A 69 -16.60 3.04 16.62
C ASP A 69 -15.77 3.61 15.46
N ASP A 70 -14.51 3.96 15.71
CA ASP A 70 -13.62 4.49 14.68
C ASP A 70 -13.15 3.38 13.73
N ILE A 71 -12.90 2.17 14.25
CA ILE A 71 -12.64 0.99 13.44
C ILE A 71 -13.83 0.70 12.51
N ALA A 72 -15.05 0.69 13.04
CA ALA A 72 -16.26 0.47 12.24
C ALA A 72 -16.47 1.55 11.17
N LYS A 73 -16.22 2.83 11.51
CA LYS A 73 -16.27 3.94 10.54
C LYS A 73 -15.25 3.78 9.40
N LEU A 74 -14.03 3.33 9.70
CA LEU A 74 -12.99 3.11 8.70
C LEU A 74 -13.30 1.91 7.81
N GLN A 75 -13.69 0.78 8.40
CA GLN A 75 -14.07 -0.44 7.68
C GLN A 75 -15.19 -0.16 6.68
N LYS A 76 -16.20 0.65 7.05
CA LYS A 76 -17.29 1.04 6.16
C LYS A 76 -16.83 1.81 4.90
N ARG A 77 -15.65 2.45 4.95
CA ARG A 77 -15.11 3.23 3.83
C ARG A 77 -14.21 2.41 2.90
N PHE A 78 -13.79 1.21 3.32
CA PHE A 78 -12.97 0.36 2.48
C PHE A 78 -13.78 -0.18 1.30
N ALA A 79 -13.22 -0.03 0.10
CA ALA A 79 -13.60 -0.85 -1.04
C ALA A 79 -12.95 -2.23 -0.89
N GLY A 80 -13.48 -3.22 -1.59
CA GLY A 80 -12.83 -4.52 -1.66
C GLY A 80 -11.43 -4.38 -2.28
N LEU A 81 -10.43 -4.88 -1.53
CA LEU A 81 -9.02 -4.84 -1.87
C LEU A 81 -8.45 -6.25 -1.79
N TRP A 82 -7.89 -6.72 -2.90
CA TRP A 82 -7.35 -8.07 -3.00
C TRP A 82 -5.94 -8.07 -3.57
N ILE A 83 -5.19 -9.10 -3.20
CA ILE A 83 -3.87 -9.39 -3.72
C ILE A 83 -4.02 -10.08 -5.08
N LEU A 84 -3.10 -9.78 -6.01
CA LEU A 84 -2.97 -10.53 -7.25
C LEU A 84 -2.18 -11.82 -6.98
N ASP A 85 -2.89 -12.89 -6.64
CA ASP A 85 -2.38 -14.26 -6.49
C ASP A 85 -3.23 -15.24 -7.34
N GLU A 86 -2.96 -16.55 -7.26
CA GLU A 86 -3.75 -17.58 -7.98
C GLU A 86 -5.14 -17.83 -7.36
N SER A 87 -5.66 -16.88 -6.56
CA SER A 87 -6.97 -17.01 -5.94
C SER A 87 -8.12 -16.86 -6.93
N ASP A 88 -9.31 -17.22 -6.45
CA ASP A 88 -10.57 -17.02 -7.18
C ASP A 88 -10.81 -15.55 -7.58
N THR A 89 -10.20 -14.59 -6.88
CA THR A 89 -10.33 -13.17 -7.22
C THR A 89 -9.63 -12.83 -8.54
N ALA A 90 -8.47 -13.41 -8.81
CA ALA A 90 -7.77 -13.17 -10.07
C ALA A 90 -8.54 -13.75 -11.26
N LYS A 91 -9.13 -14.94 -11.10
CA LYS A 91 -10.02 -15.54 -12.10
C LYS A 91 -11.26 -14.68 -12.32
N ASP A 92 -11.90 -14.22 -11.25
CA ASP A 92 -13.08 -13.37 -11.34
C ASP A 92 -12.79 -12.03 -12.03
N ALA A 93 -11.59 -11.48 -11.81
CA ALA A 93 -11.15 -10.26 -12.48
C ALA A 93 -10.89 -10.44 -13.98
N ILE A 94 -10.41 -11.62 -14.37
CA ILE A 94 -10.25 -11.97 -15.78
C ILE A 94 -11.62 -12.12 -16.44
N GLU A 95 -12.59 -12.75 -15.76
CA GLU A 95 -13.95 -12.95 -16.27
C GLU A 95 -14.77 -11.65 -16.31
N ARG A 96 -14.60 -10.77 -15.31
CA ARG A 96 -15.39 -9.55 -15.12
C ARG A 96 -14.52 -8.29 -14.97
N PRO A 97 -13.65 -7.97 -15.94
CA PRO A 97 -12.60 -6.94 -15.79
C PRO A 97 -13.15 -5.53 -15.55
N LYS A 98 -14.36 -5.23 -16.03
CA LYS A 98 -15.02 -3.92 -15.83
C LYS A 98 -15.34 -3.62 -14.37
N LEU A 99 -15.40 -4.64 -13.52
CA LEU A 99 -15.65 -4.47 -12.09
C LEU A 99 -14.38 -4.13 -11.31
N TYR A 100 -13.21 -4.33 -11.91
CA TYR A 100 -11.92 -4.28 -11.22
C TYR A 100 -11.00 -3.17 -11.75
N VAL A 101 -10.12 -2.69 -10.87
CA VAL A 101 -9.01 -1.79 -11.21
C VAL A 101 -7.72 -2.41 -10.71
N MET A 102 -6.78 -2.69 -11.62
CA MET A 102 -5.43 -3.11 -11.25
C MET A 102 -4.55 -1.89 -11.00
N LYS A 103 -3.92 -1.81 -9.82
CA LYS A 103 -3.05 -0.67 -9.47
C LYS A 103 -1.60 -1.11 -9.23
N PRO A 104 -0.60 -0.52 -9.93
CA PRO A 104 0.81 -0.71 -9.61
C PRO A 104 1.18 0.03 -8.31
N GLN A 105 2.32 -0.35 -7.71
CA GLN A 105 2.85 0.28 -6.49
C GLN A 105 3.56 1.61 -6.80
N GLN A 106 2.78 2.61 -7.19
CA GLN A 106 3.23 3.98 -7.52
C GLN A 106 2.32 4.99 -6.83
N GLU A 107 2.86 6.13 -6.38
CA GLU A 107 2.06 7.28 -5.91
C GLU A 107 1.65 8.18 -7.08
#